data_AF-A0A0H2PQ92-F1
#
_entry.id   AF-A0A0H2PQ92-F1
#
_cell.length_a   1.000
_cell.length_b   1.000
_cell.length_c   1.000
_cell.angle_alpha   90.00
_cell.angle_beta   90.00
_cell.angle_gamma   90.00
#
_symmetry.space_group_name_H-M   'P 1'
#
loop_
_entity.id
_entity.type
_entity.pdbx_description
1 polymer ?
#
loop_
_entity_poly.entity_id
_entity_poly.type
_entity_poly.pdbx_seq_one_letter_code
_entity_poly.pdbx_strand_id
1 'polypeptide(L)'
;MRVIFDEELKAVADDLDRMVQDVRKAINGAGDALLKQDIEAAQSVIDGDIEIDALESSVIDQCIRLLAKQNPVATDLRVVVSTLRLAATFERMGDLAKHIAEAARRIYPEPALPAEATELFTEMQQFLSMTADRIVVMLQDRDAKTAEEIILDDDKLDALHHKTFDLALSDKWTGSRQQLIDVVLLGRFMERLGDHAVSASRRVVYIVSGFDPSKEPSRDEDGAVE
;
A
#
# COMPACT_ATOMS: atom_id res chain seq x y z
N MET A 1 2.57 33.44 10.11
CA MET A 1 3.42 32.28 10.46
C MET A 1 2.60 31.00 10.43
N ARG A 2 1.54 30.85 11.24
CA ARG A 2 0.64 29.68 11.18
C ARG A 2 -0.09 29.49 9.85
N VAL A 3 -0.59 30.57 9.24
CA VAL A 3 -1.27 30.51 7.92
C VAL A 3 -0.37 29.91 6.83
N ILE A 4 0.90 30.32 6.77
CA ILE A 4 1.85 29.78 5.78
C ILE A 4 2.14 28.29 6.05
N PHE A 5 2.31 27.92 7.32
CA PHE A 5 2.47 26.51 7.69
C PHE A 5 1.26 25.67 7.30
N ASP A 6 0.04 26.16 7.57
CA ASP A 6 -1.20 25.45 7.25
C ASP A 6 -1.38 25.30 5.72
N GLU A 7 -0.99 26.32 4.93
CA GLU A 7 -0.98 26.27 3.46
C GLU A 7 0.06 25.27 2.92
N GLU A 8 1.29 25.30 3.43
CA GLU A 8 2.35 24.36 3.04
C GLU A 8 1.98 22.92 3.45
N LEU A 9 1.38 22.73 4.63
CA LEU A 9 0.91 21.43 5.09
C LEU A 9 -0.26 20.91 4.25
N LYS A 10 -1.14 21.79 3.80
CA LYS A 10 -2.22 21.43 2.87
C LYS A 10 -1.67 20.99 1.52
N ALA A 11 -0.68 21.69 0.97
CA ALA A 11 -0.05 21.29 -0.29
C ALA A 11 0.57 19.88 -0.20
N VAL A 12 1.24 19.58 0.92
CA VAL A 12 1.76 18.24 1.21
C VAL A 12 0.64 17.19 1.28
N ALA A 13 -0.49 17.52 1.91
CA ALA A 13 -1.63 16.62 2.01
C ALA A 13 -2.26 16.36 0.63
N ASP A 14 -2.42 17.40 -0.20
CA ASP A 14 -2.97 17.30 -1.54
C ASP A 14 -2.09 16.41 -2.45
N ASP A 15 -0.76 16.52 -2.34
CA ASP A 15 0.17 15.65 -3.09
C ASP A 15 0.15 14.20 -2.57
N LEU A 16 0.03 13.98 -1.26
CA LEU A 16 -0.14 12.64 -0.69
C LEU A 16 -1.47 12.00 -1.13
N ASP A 17 -2.55 12.78 -1.21
CA ASP A 17 -3.85 12.34 -1.71
C ASP A 17 -3.78 11.94 -3.20
N ARG A 18 -3.02 12.67 -4.02
CA ARG A 18 -2.75 12.26 -5.41
C ARG A 18 -1.99 10.95 -5.46
N MET A 19 -0.94 10.82 -4.65
CA MET A 19 -0.10 9.64 -4.60
C MET A 19 -0.89 8.38 -4.28
N VAL A 20 -1.78 8.42 -3.27
CA VAL A 20 -2.62 7.25 -2.94
C VAL A 20 -3.64 6.91 -4.05
N GLN A 21 -4.13 7.91 -4.78
CA GLN A 21 -5.00 7.67 -5.95
C GLN A 21 -4.26 6.96 -7.07
N ASP A 22 -3.00 7.34 -7.31
CA ASP A 22 -2.17 6.72 -8.35
C ASP A 22 -1.75 5.30 -7.95
N VAL A 23 -1.44 5.05 -6.67
CA VAL A 23 -1.26 3.69 -6.14
C VAL A 23 -2.52 2.84 -6.32
N ARG A 24 -3.70 3.38 -6.00
CA ARG A 24 -4.98 2.68 -6.22
C ARG A 24 -5.19 2.34 -7.70
N LYS A 25 -4.88 3.25 -8.63
CA LYS A 25 -4.94 2.96 -10.06
C LYS A 25 -3.94 1.86 -10.44
N ALA A 26 -2.72 1.93 -9.92
CA ALA A 26 -1.67 0.94 -10.17
C ALA A 26 -2.09 -0.47 -9.74
N ILE A 27 -2.64 -0.62 -8.52
CA ILE A 27 -3.14 -1.91 -8.00
C ILE A 27 -4.25 -2.49 -8.88
N ASN A 28 -5.20 -1.65 -9.30
CA ASN A 28 -6.30 -2.10 -10.15
C ASN A 28 -5.81 -2.47 -11.56
N GLY A 29 -4.95 -1.64 -12.15
CA GLY A 29 -4.35 -1.91 -13.47
C GLY A 29 -3.47 -3.16 -13.48
N ALA A 30 -2.73 -3.42 -12.39
CA ALA A 30 -1.93 -4.62 -12.24
C ALA A 30 -2.80 -5.88 -12.17
N GLY A 31 -3.95 -5.80 -11.49
CA GLY A 31 -4.95 -6.84 -11.48
C GLY A 31 -5.56 -7.11 -12.86
N ASP A 32 -5.89 -6.06 -13.61
CA ASP A 32 -6.40 -6.17 -14.98
C ASP A 32 -5.37 -6.80 -15.91
N ALA A 33 -4.11 -6.37 -15.83
CA ALA A 33 -2.99 -6.99 -16.55
C ALA A 33 -2.88 -8.48 -16.24
N LEU A 34 -2.92 -8.84 -14.95
CA LEU A 34 -2.72 -10.21 -14.48
C LEU A 34 -3.88 -11.14 -14.86
N LEU A 35 -5.12 -10.70 -14.67
CA LEU A 35 -6.31 -11.55 -14.78
C LEU A 35 -6.95 -11.53 -16.18
N LYS A 36 -6.80 -10.43 -16.92
CA LYS A 36 -7.46 -10.21 -18.22
C LYS A 36 -6.50 -10.20 -19.39
N GLN A 37 -5.20 -10.42 -19.15
CA GLN A 37 -4.14 -10.34 -20.16
C GLN A 37 -4.10 -8.95 -20.84
N ASP A 38 -4.46 -7.91 -20.09
CA ASP A 38 -4.50 -6.54 -20.59
C ASP A 38 -3.08 -5.94 -20.61
N ILE A 39 -2.46 -6.01 -21.79
CA ILE A 39 -1.11 -5.52 -22.00
C ILE A 39 -1.01 -3.98 -21.92
N GLU A 40 -2.09 -3.27 -22.24
CA GLU A 40 -2.14 -1.81 -22.15
C GLU A 40 -2.21 -1.38 -20.70
N ALA A 41 -3.04 -2.04 -19.88
CA ALA A 41 -3.06 -1.85 -18.44
C ALA A 41 -1.68 -2.14 -17.83
N ALA A 42 -1.03 -3.24 -18.23
CA ALA A 42 0.31 -3.57 -17.74
C ALA A 42 1.33 -2.46 -18.03
N GLN A 43 1.35 -1.96 -19.27
CA GLN A 43 2.25 -0.88 -19.67
C GLN A 43 1.92 0.43 -18.93
N SER A 44 0.64 0.76 -18.77
CA SER A 44 0.22 1.97 -18.04
C SER A 44 0.66 1.95 -16.57
N VAL A 45 0.65 0.79 -15.90
CA VAL A 45 1.13 0.66 -14.52
C VAL A 45 2.65 0.87 -14.46
N ILE A 46 3.39 0.22 -15.36
CA ILE A 46 4.86 0.32 -15.42
C ILE A 46 5.30 1.76 -15.68
N ASP A 47 4.64 2.46 -16.61
CA ASP A 47 4.98 3.83 -16.94
C ASP A 47 4.53 4.82 -15.86
N GLY A 48 3.43 4.53 -15.15
CA GLY A 48 2.93 5.38 -14.07
C GLY A 48 3.76 5.34 -12.78
N ASP A 49 4.57 4.31 -12.59
CA ASP A 49 5.43 4.13 -11.41
C ASP A 49 6.41 5.31 -11.19
N ILE A 50 6.99 5.84 -12.27
CA ILE A 50 7.91 6.98 -12.20
C ILE A 50 7.25 8.25 -11.64
N GLU A 51 5.94 8.40 -11.83
CA GLU A 51 5.17 9.54 -11.30
C GLU A 51 4.92 9.36 -9.79
N ILE A 52 4.73 8.12 -9.33
CA ILE A 52 4.62 7.80 -7.90
C ILE A 52 5.96 8.10 -7.20
N ASP A 53 7.09 7.69 -7.79
CA ASP A 53 8.44 7.99 -7.28
C ASP A 53 8.68 9.50 -7.19
N ALA A 54 8.30 10.24 -8.23
CA ALA A 54 8.45 11.69 -8.27
C ALA A 54 7.59 12.39 -7.19
N LEU A 55 6.36 11.90 -6.97
CA LEU A 55 5.48 12.39 -5.91
C LEU A 55 6.04 12.07 -4.52
N GLU A 56 6.58 10.87 -4.30
CA GLU A 56 7.23 10.47 -3.04
C GLU A 56 8.35 11.45 -2.70
N SER A 57 9.25 11.67 -3.66
CA SER A 57 10.38 12.55 -3.49
C SER A 57 9.90 13.98 -3.18
N SER A 58 8.92 14.49 -3.93
CA SER A 58 8.33 15.82 -3.70
C SER A 58 7.74 15.96 -2.29
N VAL A 59 6.93 15.00 -1.85
CA VAL A 59 6.30 15.00 -0.52
C VAL A 59 7.37 14.98 0.58
N ILE A 60 8.40 14.15 0.44
CA ILE A 60 9.50 14.09 1.40
C ILE A 60 10.22 15.43 1.51
N ASP A 61 10.54 16.02 0.37
CA ASP A 61 11.25 17.28 0.28
C ASP A 61 10.45 18.44 0.93
N GLN A 62 9.14 18.47 0.70
CA GLN A 62 8.23 19.43 1.33
C GLN A 62 8.13 19.23 2.84
N CYS A 63 8.02 17.99 3.32
CA CYS A 63 8.02 17.68 4.75
C CYS A 63 9.33 18.09 5.43
N ILE A 64 10.49 17.84 4.81
CA ILE A 64 11.79 18.28 5.35
C ILE A 64 11.85 19.81 5.43
N ARG A 65 11.35 20.52 4.40
CA ARG A 65 11.25 21.99 4.41
C ARG A 65 10.37 22.51 5.54
N LEU A 66 9.22 21.88 5.79
CA LEU A 66 8.33 22.22 6.91
C LEU A 66 9.04 22.05 8.26
N LEU A 67 9.71 20.91 8.47
CA LEU A 67 10.47 20.64 9.70
C LEU A 67 11.55 21.69 9.93
N ALA A 68 12.33 22.02 8.90
CA ALA A 68 13.46 22.94 9.00
C ALA A 68 13.04 24.41 9.20
N LYS A 69 11.95 24.85 8.57
CA LYS A 69 11.54 26.26 8.57
C LYS A 69 10.59 26.62 9.71
N GLN A 70 9.72 25.70 10.10
CA GLN A 70 8.56 26.01 10.93
C GLN A 70 8.66 25.41 12.34
N ASN A 71 9.60 24.48 12.58
CA ASN A 71 9.79 23.78 13.87
C ASN A 71 8.46 23.31 14.50
N PRO A 72 7.65 22.51 13.79
CA PRO A 72 6.35 22.06 14.29
C PRO A 72 6.52 21.25 15.58
N VAL A 73 5.52 21.32 16.47
CA VAL A 73 5.52 20.64 17.78
C VAL A 73 4.30 19.76 17.95
N ALA A 74 4.40 18.75 18.83
CA ALA A 74 3.32 17.84 19.20
C ALA A 74 2.55 17.30 17.97
N THR A 75 1.28 17.68 17.80
CA THR A 75 0.41 17.23 16.70
C THR A 75 0.96 17.56 15.33
N ASP A 76 1.51 18.76 15.13
CA ASP A 76 2.01 19.19 13.82
C ASP A 76 3.24 18.36 13.42
N LEU A 77 4.14 18.10 14.37
CA LEU A 77 5.29 17.22 14.16
C LEU A 77 4.84 15.80 13.83
N ARG A 78 3.83 15.31 14.56
CA ARG A 78 3.25 13.98 14.35
C ARG A 78 2.68 13.84 12.94
N VAL A 79 1.95 14.84 12.46
CA VAL A 79 1.40 14.83 11.10
C VAL A 79 2.53 14.80 10.08
N VAL A 80 3.49 15.72 10.15
CA VAL A 80 4.58 15.83 9.16
C VAL A 80 5.43 14.56 9.10
N VAL A 81 5.82 13.99 10.25
CA VAL A 81 6.59 12.74 10.30
C VAL A 81 5.78 11.55 9.80
N SER A 82 4.46 11.56 10.02
CA SER A 82 3.59 10.50 9.55
C SER A 82 3.38 10.55 8.04
N THR A 83 3.25 11.75 7.47
CA THR A 83 3.18 11.96 6.02
C THR A 83 4.44 11.46 5.32
N LEU A 84 5.64 11.73 5.86
CA LEU A 84 6.90 11.18 5.34
C LEU A 84 6.85 9.64 5.22
N ARG A 85 6.36 8.98 6.27
CA ARG A 85 6.27 7.51 6.29
C ARG A 85 5.16 6.96 5.40
N LEU A 86 4.06 7.69 5.24
CA LEU A 86 2.98 7.33 4.31
C LEU A 86 3.45 7.41 2.87
N ALA A 87 4.15 8.48 2.48
CA ALA A 87 4.72 8.63 1.14
C ALA A 87 5.60 7.43 0.77
N ALA A 88 6.59 7.11 1.61
CA ALA A 88 7.43 5.93 1.40
C ALA A 88 6.64 4.60 1.42
N THR A 89 5.52 4.53 2.15
CA THR A 89 4.66 3.32 2.12
C THR A 89 3.91 3.20 0.80
N PHE A 90 3.41 4.32 0.27
CA PHE A 90 2.68 4.36 -0.99
C PHE A 90 3.59 4.09 -2.20
N GLU A 91 4.83 4.58 -2.20
CA GLU A 91 5.81 4.23 -3.24
C GLU A 91 6.03 2.72 -3.29
N ARG A 92 6.24 2.09 -2.11
CA ARG A 92 6.40 0.63 -2.02
C ARG A 92 5.19 -0.15 -2.53
N MET A 93 3.99 0.41 -2.42
CA MET A 93 2.79 -0.18 -3.00
C MET A 93 2.74 -0.02 -4.52
N GLY A 94 3.16 1.13 -5.05
CA GLY A 94 3.34 1.36 -6.48
C GLY A 94 4.31 0.35 -7.10
N ASP A 95 5.49 0.21 -6.50
CA ASP A 95 6.55 -0.74 -6.87
C ASP A 95 6.04 -2.18 -6.96
N LEU A 96 5.27 -2.63 -5.96
CA LEU A 96 4.70 -3.98 -5.93
C LEU A 96 3.64 -4.17 -7.01
N ALA A 97 2.80 -3.17 -7.27
CA ALA A 97 1.84 -3.20 -8.37
C ALA A 97 2.55 -3.27 -9.73
N LYS A 98 3.64 -2.52 -9.91
CA LYS A 98 4.49 -2.62 -11.09
C LYS A 98 5.10 -4.00 -11.26
N HIS A 99 5.64 -4.64 -10.22
CA HIS A 99 6.16 -6.00 -10.34
C HIS A 99 5.11 -7.01 -10.81
N ILE A 100 3.86 -6.88 -10.35
CA ILE A 100 2.73 -7.70 -10.81
C ILE A 100 2.46 -7.43 -12.30
N ALA A 101 2.41 -6.16 -12.71
CA ALA A 101 2.22 -5.77 -14.10
C ALA A 101 3.35 -6.24 -15.03
N GLU A 102 4.61 -6.15 -14.59
CA GLU A 102 5.79 -6.65 -15.31
C GLU A 102 5.74 -8.16 -15.50
N ALA A 103 5.34 -8.90 -14.47
CA ALA A 103 5.16 -10.34 -14.56
C ALA A 103 4.09 -10.72 -15.59
N ALA A 104 2.96 -10.02 -15.59
CA ALA A 104 1.89 -10.22 -16.59
C ALA A 104 2.33 -9.87 -18.02
N ARG A 105 3.03 -8.74 -18.18
CA ARG A 105 3.54 -8.28 -19.48
C ARG A 105 4.61 -9.20 -20.07
N ARG A 106 5.47 -9.77 -19.23
CA ARG A 106 6.61 -10.61 -19.67
C ARG A 106 6.19 -11.86 -20.43
N ILE A 107 5.03 -12.41 -20.11
CA ILE A 107 4.54 -13.69 -20.64
C ILE A 107 3.47 -13.53 -21.73
N TYR A 108 3.02 -12.30 -21.98
CA TYR A 108 2.06 -11.98 -23.04
C TYR A 108 2.50 -12.57 -24.41
N PRO A 109 1.58 -13.18 -25.19
CA PRO A 109 0.13 -13.22 -25.01
C PRO A 109 -0.38 -14.37 -24.14
N GLU A 110 0.49 -15.20 -23.56
CA GLU A 110 0.07 -16.30 -22.70
C GLU A 110 -0.46 -15.77 -21.36
N PRO A 111 -1.39 -16.49 -20.70
CA PRO A 111 -1.87 -16.10 -19.39
C PRO A 111 -0.76 -16.25 -18.34
N ALA A 112 -0.64 -15.24 -17.48
CA ALA A 112 0.37 -15.22 -16.42
C ALA A 112 0.07 -16.21 -15.28
N LEU A 113 -1.20 -16.57 -15.12
CA LEU A 113 -1.64 -17.54 -14.13
C LEU A 113 -2.10 -18.83 -14.84
N PRO A 114 -1.74 -20.01 -14.31
CA PRO A 114 -2.39 -21.24 -14.71
C PRO A 114 -3.85 -21.24 -14.26
N ALA A 115 -4.69 -22.03 -14.94
CA ALA A 115 -6.14 -22.05 -14.73
C ALA A 115 -6.52 -22.38 -13.28
N GLU A 116 -5.74 -23.24 -12.61
CA GLU A 116 -5.94 -23.65 -11.23
C GLU A 116 -5.69 -22.52 -10.22
N ALA A 117 -4.95 -21.47 -10.60
CA ALA A 117 -4.65 -20.32 -9.75
C ALA A 117 -5.63 -19.14 -9.98
N THR A 118 -6.30 -19.08 -11.13
CA THR A 118 -7.08 -17.90 -11.54
C THR A 118 -8.15 -17.48 -10.53
N GLU A 119 -8.88 -18.43 -9.95
CA GLU A 119 -9.93 -18.13 -8.96
C GLU A 119 -9.33 -17.50 -7.69
N LEU A 120 -8.25 -18.09 -7.17
CA LEU A 120 -7.56 -17.60 -5.98
C LEU A 120 -7.03 -16.17 -6.18
N PHE A 121 -6.37 -15.90 -7.31
CA PHE A 121 -5.86 -14.56 -7.61
C PHE A 121 -6.97 -13.54 -7.89
N THR A 122 -8.12 -14.01 -8.38
CA THR A 122 -9.31 -13.15 -8.51
C THR A 122 -9.83 -12.73 -7.14
N GLU A 123 -9.89 -13.64 -6.16
CA GLU A 123 -10.24 -13.31 -4.77
C GLU A 123 -9.23 -12.32 -4.15
N MET A 124 -7.92 -12.57 -4.32
CA MET A 124 -6.87 -11.67 -3.83
C MET A 124 -6.98 -10.28 -4.45
N GLN A 125 -7.23 -10.19 -5.75
CA GLN A 125 -7.37 -8.90 -6.43
C GLN A 125 -8.61 -8.14 -5.98
N GLN A 126 -9.74 -8.84 -5.78
CA GLN A 126 -10.95 -8.21 -5.24
C GLN A 126 -10.70 -7.62 -3.86
N PHE A 127 -10.01 -8.37 -2.99
CA PHE A 127 -9.62 -7.88 -1.68
C PHE A 127 -8.74 -6.62 -1.79
N LEU A 128 -7.68 -6.67 -2.60
CA LEU A 128 -6.78 -5.53 -2.78
C LEU A 128 -7.45 -4.31 -3.39
N SER A 129 -8.37 -4.49 -4.35
CA SER A 129 -9.14 -3.42 -4.95
C SER A 129 -10.01 -2.71 -3.91
N MET A 130 -10.73 -3.47 -3.08
CA MET A 130 -11.52 -2.94 -1.97
C MET A 130 -10.65 -2.24 -0.93
N THR A 131 -9.50 -2.81 -0.58
CA THR A 131 -8.55 -2.22 0.36
C THR A 131 -7.98 -0.91 -0.19
N ALA A 132 -7.61 -0.85 -1.47
CA ALA A 132 -7.13 0.38 -2.11
C ALA A 132 -8.19 1.50 -2.11
N ASP A 133 -9.46 1.18 -2.37
CA ASP A 133 -10.58 2.13 -2.22
C ASP A 133 -10.68 2.65 -0.78
N ARG A 134 -10.55 1.78 0.21
CA ARG A 134 -10.64 2.14 1.64
C ARG A 134 -9.46 3.00 2.09
N ILE A 135 -8.23 2.73 1.62
CA ILE A 135 -7.06 3.56 1.97
C ILE A 135 -7.25 4.99 1.47
N VAL A 136 -7.79 5.17 0.26
CA VAL A 136 -8.11 6.48 -0.29
C VAL A 136 -9.09 7.23 0.61
N VAL A 137 -10.22 6.61 0.97
CA VAL A 137 -11.24 7.23 1.83
C VAL A 137 -10.67 7.53 3.22
N MET A 138 -9.96 6.56 3.80
CA MET A 138 -9.30 6.66 5.09
C MET A 138 -8.35 7.86 5.16
N LEU A 139 -7.56 8.09 4.12
CA LEU A 139 -6.59 9.19 4.09
C LEU A 139 -7.28 10.55 3.99
N GLN A 140 -8.26 10.67 3.10
CA GLN A 140 -9.01 11.92 2.86
C GLN A 140 -9.73 12.41 4.12
N ASP A 141 -10.43 11.50 4.81
CA ASP A 141 -11.23 11.85 5.99
C ASP A 141 -10.47 11.68 7.32
N ARG A 142 -9.23 11.17 7.26
CA ARG A 142 -8.47 10.70 8.43
C ARG A 142 -9.29 9.74 9.30
N ASP A 143 -10.01 8.84 8.64
CA ASP A 143 -10.98 7.96 9.30
C ASP A 143 -10.28 6.78 10.00
N ALA A 144 -10.12 6.90 11.32
CA ALA A 144 -9.55 5.84 12.15
C ALA A 144 -10.38 4.55 12.14
N LYS A 145 -11.70 4.63 11.91
CA LYS A 145 -12.54 3.44 11.86
C LYS A 145 -12.25 2.61 10.61
N THR A 146 -12.22 3.25 9.43
CA THR A 146 -11.81 2.57 8.19
C THR A 146 -10.40 1.99 8.32
N ALA A 147 -9.49 2.70 9.00
CA ALA A 147 -8.15 2.19 9.29
C ALA A 147 -8.16 0.90 10.13
N GLU A 148 -8.93 0.86 11.22
CA GLU A 148 -9.06 -0.34 12.07
C GLU A 148 -9.65 -1.52 11.30
N GLU A 149 -10.66 -1.27 10.48
CA GLU A 149 -11.28 -2.34 9.70
C GLU A 149 -10.32 -2.89 8.62
N ILE A 150 -9.47 -2.06 7.98
CA ILE A 150 -8.40 -2.56 7.08
C ILE A 150 -7.45 -3.49 7.83
N ILE A 151 -7.02 -3.09 9.04
CA ILE A 151 -6.10 -3.87 9.87
C ILE A 151 -6.70 -5.24 10.23
N LEU A 152 -7.98 -5.29 10.56
CA LEU A 152 -8.67 -6.54 10.92
C LEU A 152 -8.95 -7.45 9.73
N ASP A 153 -9.15 -6.87 8.54
CA ASP A 153 -9.47 -7.64 7.35
C ASP A 153 -8.24 -8.30 6.70
N ASP A 154 -7.02 -7.85 7.02
CA ASP A 154 -5.76 -8.32 6.41
C ASP A 154 -5.49 -9.81 6.61
N ASP A 155 -5.93 -10.39 7.75
CA ASP A 155 -5.88 -11.84 8.01
C ASP A 155 -6.53 -12.67 6.87
N LYS A 156 -7.50 -12.08 6.15
CA LYS A 156 -8.13 -12.73 4.99
C LYS A 156 -7.16 -12.83 3.82
N LEU A 157 -6.37 -11.79 3.55
CA LEU A 157 -5.38 -11.79 2.47
C LEU A 157 -4.22 -12.74 2.81
N ASP A 158 -3.79 -12.80 4.07
CA ASP A 158 -2.83 -13.79 4.57
C ASP A 158 -3.32 -15.22 4.32
N ALA A 159 -4.59 -15.50 4.63
CA ALA A 159 -5.18 -16.81 4.37
C ALA A 159 -5.22 -17.14 2.87
N LEU A 160 -5.50 -16.16 2.00
CA LEU A 160 -5.45 -16.36 0.54
C LEU A 160 -4.02 -16.59 0.04
N HIS A 161 -3.06 -15.82 0.55
CA HIS A 161 -1.64 -16.01 0.23
C HIS A 161 -1.16 -17.39 0.67
N HIS A 162 -1.57 -17.89 1.83
CA HIS A 162 -1.26 -19.26 2.25
C HIS A 162 -1.76 -20.33 1.26
N LYS A 163 -2.96 -20.14 0.69
CA LYS A 163 -3.49 -21.06 -0.35
C LYS A 163 -2.61 -21.09 -1.61
N THR A 164 -1.81 -20.07 -1.90
CA THR A 164 -0.86 -20.09 -3.04
C THR A 164 0.24 -21.14 -2.81
N PHE A 165 0.68 -21.34 -1.56
CA PHE A 165 1.61 -22.40 -1.20
C PHE A 165 0.94 -23.77 -1.26
N ASP A 166 -0.30 -23.89 -0.76
CA ASP A 166 -1.06 -25.15 -0.86
C ASP A 166 -1.23 -25.58 -2.32
N LEU A 167 -1.51 -24.64 -3.21
CA LEU A 167 -1.60 -24.87 -4.65
C LEU A 167 -0.25 -25.32 -5.23
N ALA A 168 0.84 -24.63 -4.86
CA ALA A 168 2.18 -24.94 -5.34
C ALA A 168 2.73 -26.29 -4.84
N LEU A 169 2.31 -26.72 -3.64
CA LEU A 169 2.71 -27.99 -3.02
C LEU A 169 1.78 -29.15 -3.37
N SER A 170 0.69 -28.90 -4.09
CA SER A 170 -0.29 -29.90 -4.47
C SER A 170 0.27 -30.89 -5.49
N ASP A 171 0.06 -32.19 -5.26
CA ASP A 171 0.34 -33.25 -6.24
C ASP A 171 -0.49 -33.11 -7.54
N LYS A 172 -1.52 -32.25 -7.52
CA LYS A 172 -2.37 -31.94 -8.67
C LYS A 172 -1.85 -30.80 -9.53
N TRP A 173 -0.74 -30.16 -9.17
CA TRP A 173 -0.16 -29.08 -9.95
C TRP A 173 0.29 -29.58 -11.33
N THR A 174 -0.32 -29.06 -12.38
CA THR A 174 0.01 -29.44 -13.77
C THR A 174 0.89 -28.43 -14.50
N GLY A 175 1.10 -27.25 -13.92
CA GLY A 175 1.90 -26.17 -14.49
C GLY A 175 3.41 -26.45 -14.54
N SER A 176 4.12 -25.64 -15.31
CA SER A 176 5.59 -25.67 -15.33
C SER A 176 6.20 -25.20 -14.00
N ARG A 177 7.48 -25.53 -13.77
CA ARG A 177 8.23 -24.99 -12.61
C ARG A 177 8.28 -23.47 -12.60
N GLN A 178 8.34 -22.85 -13.79
CA GLN A 178 8.35 -21.41 -13.91
C GLN A 178 7.00 -20.82 -13.45
N GLN A 179 5.89 -21.38 -13.91
CA GLN A 179 4.55 -20.97 -13.46
C GLN A 179 4.34 -21.14 -11.96
N LEU A 180 4.91 -22.19 -11.35
CA LEU A 180 4.85 -22.40 -9.91
C LEU A 180 5.57 -21.27 -9.16
N ILE A 181 6.79 -20.94 -9.60
CA ILE A 181 7.56 -19.83 -9.03
C ILE A 181 6.80 -18.51 -9.19
N ASP A 182 6.26 -18.25 -10.38
CA ASP A 182 5.52 -17.03 -10.67
C ASP A 182 4.26 -16.91 -9.79
N VAL A 183 3.51 -18.01 -9.58
CA VAL A 183 2.36 -18.03 -8.66
C VAL A 183 2.78 -17.66 -7.23
N VAL A 184 3.85 -18.26 -6.69
CA VAL A 184 4.30 -17.95 -5.32
C VAL A 184 4.77 -16.50 -5.21
N LEU A 185 5.51 -15.99 -6.20
CA LEU A 185 6.00 -14.61 -6.20
C LEU A 185 4.86 -13.59 -6.32
N LEU A 186 3.91 -13.82 -7.23
CA LEU A 186 2.74 -12.97 -7.40
C LEU A 186 1.89 -12.95 -6.13
N GLY A 187 1.66 -14.11 -5.52
CA GLY A 187 0.97 -14.22 -4.23
C GLY A 187 1.64 -13.38 -3.14
N ARG A 188 2.98 -13.46 -3.05
CA ARG A 188 3.76 -12.65 -2.11
C ARG A 188 3.70 -11.16 -2.40
N PHE A 189 3.73 -10.73 -3.65
CA PHE A 189 3.59 -9.30 -3.96
C PHE A 189 2.22 -8.76 -3.58
N MET A 190 1.16 -9.55 -3.81
CA MET A 190 -0.20 -9.18 -3.43
C MET A 190 -0.39 -9.12 -1.91
N GLU A 191 0.12 -10.09 -1.15
CA GLU A 191 0.07 -10.02 0.32
C GLU A 191 0.85 -8.82 0.88
N ARG A 192 2.02 -8.52 0.32
CA ARG A 192 2.78 -7.34 0.73
C ARG A 192 2.07 -6.01 0.45
N LEU A 193 1.17 -5.96 -0.53
CA LEU A 193 0.30 -4.79 -0.71
C LEU A 193 -0.67 -4.62 0.47
N GLY A 194 -1.18 -5.72 1.03
CA GLY A 194 -1.95 -5.73 2.27
C GLY A 194 -1.13 -5.28 3.48
N ASP A 195 0.07 -5.84 3.68
CA ASP A 195 1.00 -5.39 4.73
C ASP A 195 1.23 -3.87 4.72
N HIS A 196 1.45 -3.31 3.52
CA HIS A 196 1.65 -1.88 3.36
C HIS A 196 0.36 -1.07 3.59
N ALA A 197 -0.80 -1.61 3.22
CA ALA A 197 -2.10 -1.04 3.58
C ALA A 197 -2.28 -0.96 5.11
N VAL A 198 -1.98 -2.06 5.83
CA VAL A 198 -2.02 -2.11 7.29
C VAL A 198 -1.04 -1.10 7.91
N SER A 199 0.17 -0.99 7.37
CA SER A 199 1.15 0.02 7.80
C SER A 199 0.62 1.45 7.65
N ALA A 200 -0.02 1.76 6.51
CA ALA A 200 -0.65 3.05 6.27
C ALA A 200 -1.83 3.30 7.23
N SER A 201 -2.67 2.31 7.47
CA SER A 201 -3.80 2.40 8.40
C SER A 201 -3.36 2.66 9.84
N ARG A 202 -2.36 1.91 10.32
CA ARG A 202 -1.75 2.15 11.66
C ARG A 202 -1.21 3.57 11.78
N ARG A 203 -0.69 4.13 10.68
CA ARG A 203 -0.18 5.49 10.65
C ARG A 203 -1.30 6.53 10.75
N VAL A 204 -2.44 6.33 10.08
CA VAL A 204 -3.61 7.22 10.22
C VAL A 204 -4.16 7.17 11.65
N VAL A 205 -4.27 5.98 12.24
CA VAL A 205 -4.66 5.83 13.66
C VAL A 205 -3.71 6.63 14.57
N TYR A 206 -2.41 6.56 14.32
CA TYR A 206 -1.42 7.36 15.06
C TYR A 206 -1.57 8.86 14.84
N ILE A 207 -1.84 9.32 13.61
CA ILE A 207 -2.11 10.74 13.31
C ILE A 207 -3.28 11.27 14.13
N VAL A 208 -4.35 10.49 14.27
CA VAL A 208 -5.57 10.89 14.98
C VAL A 208 -5.40 10.78 16.50
N SER A 209 -5.04 9.60 16.98
CA SER A 209 -5.04 9.26 18.42
C SER A 209 -3.76 9.67 19.16
N GLY A 210 -2.63 9.71 18.46
CA GLY A 210 -1.29 9.81 19.08
C GLY A 210 -0.76 8.51 19.69
N PHE A 211 -1.54 7.43 19.65
CA PHE A 211 -1.12 6.12 20.10
C PHE A 211 -0.61 5.30 18.92
N ASP A 212 0.54 4.65 19.09
CA ASP A 212 1.08 3.74 18.08
C ASP A 212 0.44 2.36 18.30
N PRO A 213 -0.48 1.90 17.42
CA PRO A 213 -1.19 0.64 17.60
C PRO A 213 -0.27 -0.59 17.53
N SER A 214 0.99 -0.44 17.13
CA SER A 214 1.99 -1.52 17.18
C SER A 214 2.68 -1.67 18.54
N LYS A 215 2.51 -0.71 19.45
CA LYS A 215 3.09 -0.74 20.79
C LYS A 215 2.01 -1.17 21.78
N GLU A 216 2.34 -2.08 22.69
CA GLU A 216 1.51 -2.26 23.88
C GLU A 216 1.50 -0.96 24.69
N PRO A 217 0.36 -0.54 25.28
CA PRO A 217 0.34 0.63 26.13
C PRO A 217 1.18 0.37 27.39
N SER A 218 2.42 0.87 27.41
CA SER A 218 3.19 0.98 28.64
C SER A 218 2.57 2.09 29.48
N ARG A 219 2.21 1.79 30.74
CA ARG A 219 1.97 2.86 31.71
C ARG A 219 3.28 3.66 31.83
N ASP A 220 3.18 4.97 31.67
CA ASP A 220 4.28 5.88 32.03
C ASP A 220 4.51 5.76 33.54
N GLU A 221 5.32 4.79 33.96
CA GLU A 221 5.94 4.77 35.29
C GLU A 221 7.18 5.65 35.26
N ASP A 222 7.01 6.96 35.07
CA ASP A 222 8.07 7.95 35.34
C ASP A 222 7.43 9.31 35.66
N GLY A 223 6.75 9.33 36.80
CA GLY A 223 6.24 10.54 37.47
C GLY A 223 6.42 10.50 38.98
N ALA A 224 7.26 9.60 39.50
CA ALA A 224 7.48 9.46 40.94
C ALA A 224 8.93 9.07 41.23
N VAL A 225 9.86 10.02 41.12
CA VAL A 225 10.97 10.12 42.08
C VAL A 225 11.18 11.61 42.36
N GLU A 226 11.23 11.91 43.66
CA GLU A 226 11.33 13.23 44.31
C GLU A 226 12.44 14.16 43.79
#